data_AF-A0A849YWZ0-F1
#
_entry.id   AF-A0A849YWZ0-F1
#
_cell.length_a   1.000
_cell.length_b   1.000
_cell.length_c   1.000
_cell.angle_alpha   90.00
_cell.angle_beta   90.00
_cell.angle_gamma   90.00
#
_symmetry.space_group_name_H-M   'P 1'
#
loop_
_entity.id
_entity.type
_entity.pdbx_description
1 polymer ?
#
loop_
_entity_poly.entity_id
_entity_poly.type
_entity_poly.pdbx_seq_one_letter_code
_entity_poly.pdbx_strand_id
1 'polypeptide(L)'
;ASDFPEGTFTIARVVHSWVQYRVDATVHYMALNVPGEFDNLQVLSDGSMVEGTLRDAGYYEYVFDTGTMQFPTSGANAPIPEFTGGGFSVVFENGEWAYYFPVSLPVTPDITASYSVIFGVNMHESFRWEDQTMANYTAGVFDVTPPASFEPVKKFGANSFTLTVE
;
A
#
# COMPACT_ATOMS: atom_id res chain seq x y z
N ALA A 1 1.34 -17.94 -30.36
CA ALA A 1 2.77 -17.76 -30.08
C ALA A 1 2.86 -16.79 -28.91
N SER A 2 3.70 -17.04 -27.91
CA SER A 2 3.89 -16.04 -26.84
C SER A 2 4.68 -14.87 -27.42
N ASP A 3 4.16 -13.65 -27.28
CA ASP A 3 4.79 -12.42 -27.78
C ASP A 3 6.05 -12.00 -26.98
N PHE A 4 6.54 -12.86 -26.09
CA PHE A 4 7.75 -12.59 -25.32
C PHE A 4 9.00 -12.97 -26.11
N PRO A 5 10.01 -12.08 -26.17
CA PRO A 5 11.29 -12.43 -26.75
C PRO A 5 11.93 -13.57 -25.96
N GLU A 6 12.61 -14.45 -26.69
CA GLU A 6 13.44 -15.49 -26.08
C GLU A 6 14.54 -14.84 -25.24
N GLY A 7 14.71 -15.31 -24.00
CA GLY A 7 15.71 -14.77 -23.09
C GLY A 7 15.46 -15.11 -21.63
N THR A 8 16.35 -14.64 -20.75
CA THR A 8 16.17 -14.72 -19.30
C THR A 8 15.77 -13.35 -18.78
N PHE A 9 14.55 -13.26 -18.24
CA PHE A 9 14.07 -12.05 -17.58
C PHE A 9 14.60 -12.04 -16.15
N THR A 10 15.23 -10.92 -15.77
CA THR A 10 15.95 -10.78 -14.50
C THR A 10 15.27 -9.85 -13.50
N ILE A 11 14.28 -9.07 -13.95
CA ILE A 11 13.53 -8.12 -13.13
C ILE A 11 12.05 -8.30 -13.42
N ALA A 12 11.25 -8.39 -12.37
CA ALA A 12 9.80 -8.26 -12.46
C ALA A 12 9.38 -6.86 -12.03
N ARG A 13 8.29 -6.40 -12.63
CA ARG A 13 7.66 -5.11 -12.37
C ARG A 13 6.20 -5.31 -12.03
N VAL A 14 5.74 -4.76 -10.91
CA VAL A 14 4.34 -4.82 -10.47
C VAL A 14 3.86 -3.42 -10.11
N VAL A 15 2.85 -2.91 -10.83
CA VAL A 15 2.26 -1.59 -10.58
C VAL A 15 1.07 -1.74 -9.64
N HIS A 16 0.97 -0.88 -8.62
CA HIS A 16 -0.23 -0.82 -7.79
C HIS A 16 -0.99 0.48 -8.06
N SER A 17 -2.27 0.35 -8.38
CA SER A 17 -3.16 1.48 -8.66
C SER A 17 -3.55 2.22 -7.37
N TRP A 18 -4.10 1.48 -6.41
CA TRP A 18 -4.54 2.00 -5.12
C TRP A 18 -4.48 0.90 -4.06
N VAL A 19 -4.48 1.32 -2.80
CA VAL A 19 -4.54 0.43 -1.63
C VAL A 19 -5.69 0.85 -0.74
N GLN A 20 -6.29 -0.14 -0.10
CA GLN A 20 -7.30 0.08 0.93
C GLN A 20 -7.01 -0.81 2.12
N TYR A 21 -7.06 -0.23 3.32
CA TYR A 21 -6.85 -0.92 4.58
C TYR A 21 -7.91 -0.54 5.59
N ARG A 22 -8.22 -1.49 6.46
CA ARG A 22 -8.94 -1.25 7.70
C ARG A 22 -8.06 -1.72 8.85
N VAL A 23 -7.87 -0.88 9.85
CA VAL A 23 -7.10 -1.20 11.06
C VAL A 23 -7.87 -0.79 12.30
N ASP A 24 -7.68 -1.54 13.39
CA ASP A 24 -8.13 -1.10 14.71
C ASP A 24 -7.34 0.15 15.11
N ALA A 25 -8.04 1.16 15.62
CA ALA A 25 -7.47 2.46 15.96
C ALA A 25 -8.19 3.09 17.16
N THR A 26 -7.61 4.14 17.75
CA THR A 26 -8.26 4.95 18.79
C THR A 26 -8.36 6.39 18.32
N VAL A 27 -9.56 6.98 18.46
CA VAL A 27 -9.77 8.39 18.17
C VAL A 27 -9.71 9.20 19.45
N HIS A 28 -8.98 10.30 19.38
CA HIS A 28 -8.91 11.34 20.40
C HIS A 28 -9.78 12.52 19.97
N TYR A 29 -10.94 12.66 20.59
CA TYR A 29 -11.88 13.73 20.26
C TYR A 29 -12.49 14.33 21.53
N MET A 30 -12.40 15.66 21.68
CA MET A 30 -12.95 16.39 22.83
C MET A 30 -12.50 15.81 24.20
N ALA A 31 -11.20 15.48 24.31
CA ALA A 31 -10.58 14.85 25.49
C ALA A 31 -11.08 13.43 25.83
N LEU A 32 -11.78 12.77 24.90
CA LEU A 32 -12.15 11.35 25.00
C LEU A 32 -11.26 10.51 24.10
N ASN A 33 -11.00 9.28 24.55
CA ASN A 33 -10.31 8.24 23.80
C ASN A 33 -11.33 7.15 23.48
N VAL A 34 -11.70 6.99 22.21
CA VAL A 34 -12.74 6.05 21.79
C VAL A 34 -12.14 5.03 20.82
N PRO A 35 -12.19 3.72 21.12
CA PRO A 35 -11.73 2.70 20.19
C PRO A 35 -12.68 2.63 18.97
N GLY A 36 -12.12 2.27 17.83
CA GLY A 36 -12.86 2.17 16.59
C GLY A 36 -12.01 1.58 15.47
N GLU A 37 -12.46 1.80 14.24
CA GLU A 37 -11.78 1.35 13.03
C GLU A 37 -11.32 2.56 12.22
N PHE A 38 -10.13 2.48 11.64
CA PHE A 38 -9.62 3.43 10.65
C PHE A 38 -9.61 2.77 9.28
N ASP A 39 -10.49 3.24 8.41
CA ASP A 39 -10.50 2.93 6.99
C ASP A 39 -9.61 3.91 6.24
N ASN A 40 -8.70 3.37 5.43
CA ASN A 40 -7.79 4.12 4.59
C ASN A 40 -7.96 3.69 3.14
N LEU A 41 -8.14 4.65 2.25
CA LEU A 41 -7.92 4.51 0.82
C LEU A 41 -6.79 5.47 0.44
N GLN A 42 -5.81 4.97 -0.31
CA GLN A 42 -4.78 5.79 -0.93
C GLN A 42 -4.54 5.37 -2.37
N VAL A 43 -4.61 6.33 -3.28
CA VAL A 43 -4.31 6.14 -4.70
C VAL A 43 -2.83 6.38 -4.92
N LEU A 44 -2.19 5.42 -5.59
CA LEU A 44 -0.74 5.36 -5.74
C LEU A 44 -0.30 5.59 -7.20
N SER A 45 -1.13 5.25 -8.18
CA SER A 45 -0.88 5.52 -9.60
C SER A 45 -1.92 6.44 -10.21
N ASP A 46 -1.52 7.23 -11.20
CA ASP A 46 -2.36 8.14 -11.96
C ASP A 46 -3.41 7.38 -12.79
N GLY A 47 -4.57 8.00 -13.03
CA GLY A 47 -5.65 7.37 -13.80
C GLY A 47 -6.18 6.06 -13.21
N SER A 48 -6.07 5.88 -11.89
CA SER A 48 -6.58 4.70 -11.19
C SER A 48 -8.10 4.75 -11.09
N MET A 49 -8.77 3.66 -11.49
CA MET A 49 -10.22 3.53 -11.32
C MET A 49 -10.54 3.12 -9.88
N VAL A 50 -11.17 4.03 -9.13
CA VAL A 50 -11.66 3.80 -7.76
C VAL A 50 -13.16 4.03 -7.74
N GLU A 51 -13.93 2.97 -7.44
CA GLU A 51 -15.40 3.03 -7.35
C GLU A 51 -16.08 3.71 -8.56
N GLY A 52 -15.55 3.48 -9.76
CA GLY A 52 -16.09 4.04 -11.01
C GLY A 52 -15.65 5.48 -11.32
N THR A 53 -14.79 6.08 -10.50
CA THR A 53 -14.18 7.39 -10.74
C THR A 53 -12.68 7.25 -10.98
N LEU A 54 -12.15 7.90 -12.01
CA LEU A 54 -10.71 8.01 -12.21
C LEU A 54 -10.12 8.98 -11.18
N ARG A 55 -9.09 8.54 -10.48
CA ARG A 55 -8.34 9.31 -9.48
C ARG A 55 -6.86 9.23 -9.79
N ASP A 56 -6.16 10.33 -9.55
CA ASP A 56 -4.72 10.39 -9.71
C ASP A 56 -3.98 10.06 -8.41
N ALA A 57 -2.68 9.80 -8.52
CA ALA A 57 -1.84 9.49 -7.37
C ALA A 57 -1.92 10.60 -6.32
N GLY A 58 -1.98 10.21 -5.06
CA GLY A 58 -2.05 11.13 -3.92
C GLY A 58 -3.48 11.54 -3.55
N TYR A 59 -4.49 11.06 -4.28
CA TYR A 59 -5.85 11.03 -3.77
C TYR A 59 -5.95 10.12 -2.55
N TYR A 60 -6.71 10.54 -1.54
CA TYR A 60 -6.97 9.73 -0.36
C TYR A 60 -8.37 9.97 0.22
N GLU A 61 -8.89 8.93 0.86
CA GLU A 61 -10.09 8.99 1.71
C GLU A 61 -9.81 8.22 2.98
N TYR A 62 -10.03 8.86 4.13
CA TYR A 62 -9.91 8.21 5.43
C TYR A 62 -11.23 8.35 6.18
N VAL A 63 -11.62 7.31 6.89
CA VAL A 63 -12.78 7.34 7.78
C VAL A 63 -12.39 6.70 9.09
N PHE A 64 -12.51 7.45 10.19
CA PHE A 64 -12.52 6.85 11.51
C PHE A 64 -13.97 6.56 11.91
N ASP A 65 -14.26 5.31 12.28
CA ASP A 65 -15.57 4.88 12.75
C ASP A 65 -15.52 4.37 14.20
N THR A 66 -16.24 5.04 15.09
CA THR A 66 -16.39 4.63 16.51
C THR A 66 -17.55 3.64 16.73
N GLY A 67 -18.25 3.25 15.67
CA GLY A 67 -19.52 2.52 15.70
C GLY A 67 -20.75 3.39 15.98
N THR A 68 -20.57 4.61 16.50
CA THR A 68 -21.67 5.57 16.79
C THR A 68 -21.53 6.90 16.08
N MET A 69 -20.32 7.23 15.64
CA MET A 69 -19.95 8.48 14.98
C MET A 69 -18.78 8.21 14.03
N GLN A 70 -18.83 8.85 12.87
CA GLN A 70 -17.80 8.78 11.84
C GLN A 70 -17.12 10.13 11.64
N PHE A 71 -15.82 10.08 11.34
CA PHE A 71 -14.99 11.23 11.05
C PHE A 71 -14.33 11.06 9.67
N PRO A 72 -15.03 11.39 8.58
CA PRO A 72 -14.47 11.29 7.24
C PRO A 72 -13.51 12.45 6.96
N THR A 73 -12.43 12.18 6.25
CA THR A 73 -11.54 13.19 5.66
C THR A 73 -11.07 12.72 4.30
N SER A 74 -10.92 13.63 3.36
CA SER A 74 -10.44 13.29 2.01
C SER A 74 -9.67 14.45 1.42
N GLY A 75 -8.83 14.14 0.45
CA GLY A 75 -8.01 15.15 -0.19
C GLY A 75 -7.21 14.61 -1.36
N ALA A 76 -6.33 15.47 -1.85
CA ALA A 76 -5.40 15.20 -2.92
C ALA A 76 -3.98 15.59 -2.50
N ASN A 77 -2.98 15.15 -3.25
CA ASN A 77 -1.56 15.44 -3.03
C ASN A 77 -0.98 14.83 -1.74
N ALA A 78 -1.51 13.70 -1.28
CA ALA A 78 -0.80 12.90 -0.28
C ALA A 78 0.56 12.46 -0.83
N PRO A 79 1.64 12.46 -0.01
CA PRO A 79 2.95 11.98 -0.45
C PRO A 79 2.88 10.54 -0.94
N ILE A 80 3.54 10.28 -2.07
CA ILE A 80 3.68 8.92 -2.62
C ILE A 80 4.96 8.30 -2.02
N PRO A 81 4.86 7.14 -1.34
CA PRO A 81 6.02 6.55 -0.68
C PRO A 81 6.96 5.89 -1.70
N GLU A 82 8.26 6.17 -1.64
CA GLU A 82 9.28 5.47 -2.44
C GLU A 82 10.34 4.88 -1.52
N PHE A 83 10.88 3.70 -1.87
CA PHE A 83 11.92 3.07 -1.06
C PHE A 83 12.74 2.03 -1.81
N THR A 84 13.96 1.79 -1.32
CA THR A 84 14.84 0.74 -1.83
C THR A 84 15.45 -0.02 -0.65
N GLY A 85 15.31 -1.35 -0.64
CA GLY A 85 15.84 -2.19 0.43
C GLY A 85 15.17 -3.57 0.48
N GLY A 86 15.76 -4.51 1.24
CA GLY A 86 15.14 -5.83 1.46
C GLY A 86 14.99 -6.70 0.20
N GLY A 87 15.77 -6.43 -0.86
CA GLY A 87 15.73 -7.19 -2.11
C GLY A 87 14.76 -6.66 -3.16
N PHE A 88 14.16 -5.47 -2.95
CA PHE A 88 13.28 -4.84 -3.91
C PHE A 88 13.33 -3.31 -3.81
N SER A 89 12.74 -2.64 -4.79
CA SER A 89 12.55 -1.19 -4.78
C SER A 89 11.14 -0.83 -5.19
N VAL A 90 10.71 0.35 -4.76
CA VAL A 90 9.42 0.94 -5.08
C VAL A 90 9.66 2.37 -5.48
N VAL A 91 9.22 2.71 -6.68
CA VAL A 91 9.42 4.02 -7.29
C VAL A 91 8.11 4.54 -7.85
N PHE A 92 7.98 5.87 -7.89
CA PHE A 92 6.90 6.53 -8.61
C PHE A 92 7.49 7.15 -9.89
N GLU A 93 7.11 6.59 -11.04
CA GLU A 93 7.63 7.04 -12.33
C GLU A 93 6.55 7.02 -13.40
N ASN A 94 6.50 8.06 -14.23
CA ASN A 94 5.54 8.18 -15.34
C ASN A 94 4.07 7.99 -14.91
N GLY A 95 3.73 8.42 -13.69
CA GLY A 95 2.39 8.27 -13.13
C GLY A 95 2.11 6.88 -12.54
N GLU A 96 3.09 5.98 -12.48
CA GLU A 96 2.91 4.62 -11.97
C GLU A 96 3.75 4.38 -10.71
N TRP A 97 3.12 3.80 -9.69
CA TRP A 97 3.79 3.33 -8.49
C TRP A 97 4.13 1.85 -8.62
N ALA A 98 5.41 1.56 -8.81
CA ALA A 98 5.88 0.26 -9.26
C ALA A 98 6.87 -0.38 -8.30
N TYR A 99 6.60 -1.63 -7.95
CA TYR A 99 7.57 -2.54 -7.34
C TYR A 99 8.48 -3.12 -8.40
N TYR A 100 9.76 -3.20 -8.06
CA TYR A 100 10.79 -3.87 -8.82
C TYR A 100 11.54 -4.85 -7.93
N PHE A 101 11.64 -6.09 -8.36
CA PHE A 101 12.37 -7.12 -7.63
C PHE A 101 13.02 -8.13 -8.59
N PRO A 102 14.16 -8.73 -8.19
CA PRO A 102 14.88 -9.66 -9.02
C PRO A 102 14.09 -10.96 -9.20
N VAL A 103 14.13 -11.49 -10.42
CA VAL A 103 13.58 -12.79 -10.78
C VAL A 103 14.57 -13.54 -11.66
N SER A 104 14.33 -14.82 -11.90
CA SER A 104 15.08 -15.60 -12.88
C SER A 104 14.10 -16.44 -13.68
N LEU A 105 13.53 -15.83 -14.73
CA LEU A 105 12.53 -16.46 -15.58
C LEU A 105 13.10 -16.70 -16.98
N PRO A 106 13.55 -17.93 -17.30
CA PRO A 106 13.92 -18.28 -18.66
C PRO A 106 12.66 -18.44 -19.51
N VAL A 107 12.60 -17.74 -20.64
CA VAL A 107 11.56 -17.85 -21.66
C VAL A 107 12.23 -18.36 -22.92
N THR A 108 11.90 -19.59 -23.32
CA THR A 108 12.41 -20.20 -24.56
C THR A 108 11.24 -20.76 -25.36
N PRO A 109 11.35 -20.79 -26.71
CA PRO A 109 10.32 -21.37 -27.56
C PRO A 109 10.18 -22.90 -27.37
N ASP A 110 11.18 -23.53 -26.76
CA ASP A 110 11.23 -24.97 -26.50
C ASP A 110 10.59 -25.38 -25.17
N ILE A 111 9.99 -24.43 -24.44
CA ILE A 111 9.21 -24.72 -23.24
C ILE A 111 7.98 -25.54 -23.65
N THR A 112 8.02 -26.82 -23.32
CA THR A 112 6.91 -27.78 -23.52
C THR A 112 6.16 -28.09 -22.22
N ALA A 113 6.70 -27.64 -21.08
CA ALA A 113 6.09 -27.79 -19.77
C ALA A 113 5.27 -26.55 -19.39
N SER A 114 4.19 -26.76 -18.65
CA SER A 114 3.48 -25.67 -17.98
C SER A 114 4.29 -25.24 -16.76
N TYR A 115 4.61 -23.96 -16.66
CA TYR A 115 5.21 -23.37 -15.46
C TYR A 115 4.13 -22.71 -14.59
N SER A 116 4.28 -22.82 -13.28
CA SER A 116 3.54 -22.03 -12.31
C SER A 116 4.42 -20.90 -11.80
N VAL A 117 3.94 -19.67 -11.92
CA VAL A 117 4.59 -18.51 -11.31
C VAL A 117 3.90 -18.20 -10.00
N ILE A 118 4.58 -18.44 -8.89
CA ILE A 118 4.07 -18.18 -7.54
C ILE A 118 4.61 -16.84 -7.07
N PHE A 119 3.69 -15.90 -6.83
CA PHE A 119 3.99 -14.60 -6.27
C PHE A 119 3.68 -14.60 -4.77
N GLY A 120 4.73 -14.59 -3.96
CA GLY A 120 4.64 -14.46 -2.51
C GLY A 120 4.70 -12.99 -2.09
N VAL A 121 3.73 -12.58 -1.28
CA VAL A 121 3.64 -11.22 -0.74
C VAL A 121 3.63 -11.30 0.78
N ASN A 122 4.59 -10.65 1.43
CA ASN A 122 4.61 -10.57 2.89
C ASN A 122 3.85 -9.33 3.35
N MET A 123 2.66 -9.54 3.93
CA MET A 123 1.80 -8.48 4.45
C MET A 123 1.88 -8.31 5.97
N HIS A 124 2.76 -9.04 6.66
CA HIS A 124 2.94 -8.88 8.10
C HIS A 124 3.31 -7.43 8.42
N GLU A 125 2.56 -6.71 9.25
CA GLU A 125 2.77 -5.27 9.52
C GLU A 125 2.86 -4.41 8.24
N SER A 126 1.95 -4.63 7.29
CA SER A 126 1.88 -3.82 6.06
C SER A 126 1.37 -2.40 6.28
N PHE A 127 0.83 -2.10 7.47
CA PHE A 127 0.48 -0.76 7.92
C PHE A 127 1.37 -0.42 9.11
N ARG A 128 2.17 0.65 8.97
CA ARG A 128 3.09 1.11 10.02
C ARG A 128 3.00 2.61 10.17
N TRP A 129 2.90 3.07 11.40
CA TRP A 129 2.89 4.48 11.75
C TRP A 129 4.03 4.79 12.73
N GLU A 130 4.24 6.06 13.00
CA GLU A 130 5.13 6.53 14.06
C GLU A 130 4.29 6.98 15.25
N ASP A 131 4.35 6.20 16.33
CA ASP A 131 3.75 6.56 17.63
C ASP A 131 4.16 7.98 18.04
N GLN A 132 3.19 8.80 18.40
CA GLN A 132 3.39 10.17 18.87
C GLN A 132 3.31 10.22 20.39
N THR A 133 4.25 10.90 21.02
CA THR A 133 4.30 11.04 22.49
C THR A 133 3.49 12.25 22.98
N MET A 134 2.28 12.45 22.45
CA MET A 134 1.39 13.53 22.86
C MET A 134 0.53 13.13 24.07
N ALA A 135 -0.03 14.13 24.77
CA ALA A 135 -0.93 13.85 25.87
C ALA A 135 -2.16 13.07 25.37
N ASN A 136 -2.48 11.97 26.06
CA ASN A 136 -3.59 11.04 25.78
C ASN A 136 -3.41 10.06 24.61
N TYR A 137 -2.29 10.12 23.89
CA TYR A 137 -1.91 9.12 22.87
C TYR A 137 -1.46 7.82 23.55
N THR A 138 -1.78 6.67 22.95
CA THR A 138 -1.54 5.34 23.50
C THR A 138 -0.50 4.60 22.66
N ALA A 139 0.66 4.31 23.26
CA ALA A 139 1.71 3.58 22.56
C ALA A 139 1.22 2.23 21.98
N GLY A 140 1.58 1.94 20.73
CA GLY A 140 1.17 0.74 20.01
C GLY A 140 -0.28 0.75 19.53
N VAL A 141 -0.96 1.89 19.54
CA VAL A 141 -2.30 2.07 18.99
C VAL A 141 -2.24 3.21 17.98
N PHE A 142 -2.83 3.01 16.80
CA PHE A 142 -2.89 4.07 15.80
C PHE A 142 -3.86 5.15 16.25
N ASP A 143 -3.32 6.32 16.59
CA ASP A 143 -4.06 7.41 17.20
C ASP A 143 -4.50 8.45 16.15
N VAL A 144 -5.79 8.78 16.17
CA VAL A 144 -6.42 9.74 15.26
C VAL A 144 -6.99 10.91 16.04
N THR A 145 -6.62 12.14 15.68
CA THR A 145 -7.20 13.39 16.22
C THR A 145 -7.92 14.14 15.09
N PRO A 146 -9.25 13.96 14.95
CA PRO A 146 -10.05 14.64 13.94
C PRO A 146 -10.01 16.18 14.11
N PRO A 147 -10.21 16.95 13.04
CA PRO A 147 -10.52 16.51 11.67
C PRO A 147 -9.27 16.26 10.80
N ALA A 148 -8.06 16.58 11.28
CA ALA A 148 -6.93 16.84 10.40
C ALA A 148 -5.60 16.14 10.78
N SER A 149 -5.51 15.47 11.92
CA SER A 149 -4.26 14.81 12.31
C SER A 149 -4.47 13.36 12.70
N PHE A 150 -3.58 12.52 12.25
CA PHE A 150 -3.40 11.15 12.67
C PHE A 150 -1.90 10.93 12.79
N GLU A 151 -1.50 9.86 13.45
CA GLU A 151 -0.07 9.55 13.56
C GLU A 151 0.55 9.37 12.17
N PRO A 152 1.77 9.88 11.93
CA PRO A 152 2.37 9.83 10.60
C PRO A 152 2.50 8.38 10.12
N VAL A 153 1.77 8.04 9.05
CA VAL A 153 1.91 6.72 8.45
C VAL A 153 3.24 6.66 7.70
N LYS A 154 4.07 5.69 8.05
CA LYS A 154 5.42 5.50 7.52
C LYS A 154 5.44 4.54 6.35
N LYS A 155 4.57 3.54 6.36
CA LYS A 155 4.54 2.52 5.33
C LYS A 155 3.13 1.97 5.13
N PHE A 156 2.81 1.81 3.85
CA PHE A 156 1.66 1.07 3.37
C PHE A 156 2.16 -0.02 2.42
N GLY A 157 1.59 -1.23 2.52
CA GLY A 157 1.87 -2.32 1.60
C GLY A 157 2.93 -3.32 2.07
N ALA A 158 3.31 -4.22 1.17
CA ALA A 158 4.06 -5.40 1.54
C ALA A 158 5.48 -5.11 2.04
N ASN A 159 5.97 -6.00 2.89
CA ASN A 159 7.32 -5.96 3.43
C ASN A 159 8.34 -6.72 2.60
N SER A 160 7.90 -7.67 1.77
CA SER A 160 8.75 -8.35 0.81
C SER A 160 7.91 -8.98 -0.29
N PHE A 161 8.55 -9.18 -1.43
CA PHE A 161 8.01 -9.91 -2.56
C PHE A 161 8.96 -11.04 -2.93
N THR A 162 8.39 -12.16 -3.33
CA THR A 162 9.13 -13.29 -3.88
C THR A 162 8.40 -13.77 -5.13
N LEU A 163 9.13 -14.13 -6.16
CA LEU A 163 8.57 -14.79 -7.32
C LEU A 163 9.34 -16.06 -7.58
N THR A 164 8.61 -17.18 -7.57
CA THR A 164 9.17 -18.51 -7.78
C THR A 164 8.52 -19.11 -9.01
N VAL A 165 9.30 -19.85 -9.80
CA VAL A 165 8.82 -20.57 -10.98
C VAL A 165 8.95 -22.06 -10.68
N GLU A 166 7.85 -22.79 -10.80
CA GLU A 166 7.76 -24.24 -10.62
C GLU A 166 7.37 -24.94 -11.91
#